data_AF-K2S1B5-F1
#
_entry.id   AF-K2S1B5-F1
#
_cell.length_a   1.000
_cell.length_b   1.000
_cell.length_c   1.000
_cell.angle_alpha   90.00
_cell.angle_beta   90.00
_cell.angle_gamma   90.00
#
_symmetry.space_group_name_H-M   'P 1'
#
loop_
_entity.id
_entity.type
_entity.pdbx_description
1 polymer ?
#
loop_
_entity_poly.entity_id
_entity_poly.type
_entity_poly.pdbx_seq_one_letter_code
_entity_poly.pdbx_strand_id
1 'polypeptide(L)'
;MQCRGGCTNVHDGSLIQRDDGKWFRFAGSWGMSIFTSDDFLGPWDSVGTALDNNTDRWAPDVHKVGNLYYLYYSISTWGTQNSHIGVATSPSLEPGTWTDLGSTGVASRDGSRYNAIDGNLFQDGDGSFLLTFGSFWGNTYQVPLTSPEPTRANGNPYNIQFNSTGSQSSEGPYLFKFGEWYYLFWSSGQCCKYDTERPRQGEEYKIMCSVTFLKYSYFSDDS
;
A
#
# COMPACT_ATOMS: atom_id res chain seq x y z
N MET A 1 11.54 23.36 3.78
CA MET A 1 11.56 22.87 2.38
C MET A 1 10.13 22.58 1.97
N GLN A 2 9.70 22.97 0.77
CA GLN A 2 8.31 22.86 0.31
C GLN A 2 8.27 22.06 -1.00
N CYS A 3 7.26 21.20 -1.14
CA CYS A 3 6.98 20.47 -2.38
C CYS A 3 6.62 21.44 -3.51
N ARG A 4 7.08 21.17 -4.73
CA ARG A 4 6.83 21.97 -5.94
C ARG A 4 6.08 21.17 -7.02
N GLY A 5 5.30 21.84 -7.87
CA GLY A 5 4.53 21.21 -8.95
C GLY A 5 3.24 20.56 -8.47
N GLY A 6 2.87 19.42 -9.05
CA GLY A 6 1.69 18.63 -8.70
C GLY A 6 1.79 17.99 -7.32
N CYS A 7 1.72 18.78 -6.25
CA CYS A 7 1.85 18.32 -4.86
C CYS A 7 0.52 18.06 -4.15
N THR A 8 -0.60 18.36 -4.80
CA THR A 8 -1.95 18.22 -4.27
C THR A 8 -2.68 17.06 -4.94
N ASN A 9 -3.74 16.55 -4.30
CA ASN A 9 -4.59 15.46 -4.82
C ASN A 9 -3.83 14.14 -5.06
N VAL A 10 -2.93 13.81 -4.13
CA VAL A 10 -2.23 12.53 -4.09
C VAL A 10 -2.73 11.81 -2.85
N HIS A 11 -3.74 10.96 -3.04
CA HIS A 11 -4.25 10.09 -1.99
C HIS A 11 -3.50 8.76 -2.06
N ASP A 12 -3.06 8.25 -0.89
CA ASP A 12 -2.36 6.97 -0.72
C ASP A 12 -1.19 6.79 -1.70
N GLY A 13 -0.31 7.79 -1.76
CA GLY A 13 0.76 7.80 -2.75
C GLY A 13 1.88 6.82 -2.44
N SER A 14 2.37 6.10 -3.45
CA SER A 14 3.62 5.33 -3.37
C SER A 14 4.71 5.96 -4.23
N LEU A 15 5.96 5.86 -3.78
CA LEU A 15 7.09 6.60 -4.30
C LEU A 15 8.28 5.67 -4.53
N ILE A 16 8.94 5.83 -5.68
CA ILE A 16 10.16 5.08 -6.01
C ILE A 16 11.13 5.94 -6.81
N GLN A 17 12.44 5.74 -6.57
CA GLN A 17 13.49 6.28 -7.42
C GLN A 17 13.97 5.20 -8.39
N ARG A 18 14.00 5.52 -9.69
CA ARG A 18 14.54 4.66 -10.72
C ARG A 18 16.07 4.74 -10.74
N ASP A 19 16.73 3.73 -11.30
CA ASP A 19 18.21 3.63 -11.34
C ASP A 19 18.91 4.85 -11.99
N ASP A 20 18.22 5.58 -12.86
CA ASP A 20 18.72 6.81 -13.50
C ASP A 20 18.57 8.06 -12.60
N GLY A 21 18.07 7.90 -11.38
CA GLY A 21 17.87 8.96 -10.40
C GLY A 21 16.51 9.65 -10.49
N LYS A 22 15.72 9.37 -11.53
CA LYS A 22 14.39 9.97 -11.71
C LYS A 22 13.40 9.40 -10.70
N TRP A 23 12.61 10.28 -10.10
CA TRP A 23 11.57 9.90 -9.14
C TRP A 23 10.23 9.68 -9.82
N PHE A 24 9.52 8.67 -9.35
CA PHE A 24 8.16 8.33 -9.75
C PHE A 24 7.26 8.25 -8.52
N ARG A 25 6.07 8.83 -8.63
CA ARG A 25 5.03 8.75 -7.61
C ARG A 25 3.73 8.29 -8.24
N PHE A 26 3.10 7.31 -7.62
CA PHE A 26 1.81 6.75 -8.01
C PHE A 26 0.75 7.21 -7.01
N ALA A 27 -0.47 7.46 -7.47
CA ALA A 27 -1.58 7.86 -6.61
C ALA A 27 -2.85 7.09 -6.95
N GLY A 28 -3.70 6.86 -5.94
CA GLY A 28 -5.02 6.27 -6.16
C GLY A 28 -5.87 7.17 -7.06
N SER A 29 -6.36 6.61 -8.17
CA SER A 29 -7.23 7.28 -9.13
C SER A 29 -7.78 6.28 -10.15
N TRP A 30 -8.66 6.74 -11.03
CA TRP A 30 -8.94 6.08 -12.31
C TRP A 30 -7.62 5.81 -13.04
N GLY A 31 -7.25 4.54 -13.18
CA GLY A 31 -6.03 4.08 -13.85
C GLY A 31 -4.69 4.29 -13.12
N MET A 32 -4.71 4.80 -11.88
CA MET A 32 -3.52 5.15 -11.07
C MET A 32 -2.60 6.18 -11.72
N SER A 33 -2.68 7.42 -11.24
CA SER A 33 -1.91 8.55 -11.80
C SER A 33 -0.42 8.40 -11.55
N ILE A 34 0.39 8.74 -12.55
CA ILE A 34 1.85 8.75 -12.50
C ILE A 34 2.32 10.21 -12.49
N PHE A 35 3.20 10.52 -11.53
CA PHE A 35 3.93 11.77 -11.46
C PHE A 35 5.43 11.51 -11.49
N THR A 36 6.20 12.39 -12.13
CA THR A 36 7.66 12.29 -12.15
C THR A 36 8.35 13.57 -11.74
N SER A 37 9.59 13.44 -11.24
CA SER A 37 10.45 14.57 -10.91
C SER A 37 11.91 14.14 -10.94
N ASP A 38 12.83 15.07 -11.26
CA ASP A 38 14.28 14.85 -11.12
C ASP A 38 14.78 15.15 -9.69
N ASP A 39 13.92 15.71 -8.84
CA ASP A 39 14.20 16.07 -7.44
C ASP A 39 13.06 15.56 -6.54
N PHE A 40 13.40 14.98 -5.40
CA PHE A 40 12.43 14.47 -4.41
C PHE A 40 11.37 15.52 -4.01
N LEU A 41 11.75 16.80 -3.96
CA LEU A 41 10.85 17.91 -3.61
C LEU A 41 10.08 18.48 -4.81
N GLY A 42 10.15 17.84 -5.98
CA GLY A 42 9.54 18.33 -7.22
C GLY A 42 10.47 19.28 -7.99
N PRO A 43 9.99 19.93 -9.07
CA PRO A 43 8.60 19.96 -9.48
C PRO A 43 8.09 18.60 -9.95
N TRP A 44 6.92 18.21 -9.44
CA TRP A 44 6.23 16.98 -9.85
C TRP A 44 5.34 17.23 -11.06
N ASP A 45 5.59 16.52 -12.16
CA ASP A 45 4.79 16.58 -13.38
C ASP A 45 3.93 15.34 -13.52
N SER A 46 2.63 15.51 -13.83
CA SER A 46 1.76 14.39 -14.19
C SER A 46 2.07 13.93 -15.61
N VAL A 47 2.34 12.64 -15.79
CA VAL A 47 2.76 12.07 -17.08
C VAL A 47 1.78 11.05 -17.65
N GLY A 48 0.67 10.77 -16.96
CA GLY A 48 -0.37 9.83 -17.40
C GLY A 48 -0.77 8.87 -16.28
N THR A 49 -1.22 7.68 -16.67
CA THR A 49 -1.69 6.63 -15.77
C THR A 49 -0.94 5.32 -16.01
N ALA A 50 -0.87 4.48 -14.98
CA ALA A 50 -0.25 3.16 -15.10
C ALA A 50 -1.13 2.20 -15.92
N LEU A 51 -2.43 2.14 -15.63
CA LEU A 51 -3.38 1.25 -16.30
C LEU A 51 -4.54 2.05 -16.91
N ASP A 52 -4.49 2.31 -18.21
CA ASP A 52 -5.49 3.13 -18.92
C ASP A 52 -6.74 2.30 -19.30
N ASN A 53 -7.56 1.95 -18.31
CA ASN A 53 -8.80 1.19 -18.53
C ASN A 53 -10.01 1.76 -17.77
N ASN A 54 -9.92 3.01 -17.30
CA ASN A 54 -10.95 3.71 -16.54
C ASN A 54 -11.55 2.86 -15.40
N THR A 55 -10.71 2.13 -14.68
CA THR A 55 -11.07 1.46 -13.43
C THR A 55 -10.45 2.21 -12.26
N ASP A 56 -11.27 2.53 -11.25
CA ASP A 56 -10.83 3.16 -10.01
C ASP A 56 -9.99 2.17 -9.19
N ARG A 57 -8.79 2.60 -8.80
CA ARG A 57 -7.78 1.79 -8.11
C ARG A 57 -7.19 2.57 -6.96
N TRP A 58 -7.15 1.94 -5.79
CA TRP A 58 -6.79 2.60 -4.53
C TRP A 58 -5.44 2.11 -4.02
N ALA A 59 -4.79 2.96 -3.21
CA ALA A 59 -3.55 2.67 -2.48
C ALA A 59 -2.52 1.88 -3.30
N PRO A 60 -2.00 2.46 -4.41
CA PRO A 60 -0.94 1.83 -5.17
C PRO A 60 0.32 1.65 -4.31
N ASP A 61 1.03 0.54 -4.49
CA ASP A 61 2.36 0.33 -3.90
C ASP A 61 3.35 -0.22 -4.92
N VAL A 62 4.47 0.50 -5.13
CA VAL A 62 5.45 0.20 -6.18
C VAL A 62 6.79 -0.26 -5.63
N HIS A 63 7.27 -1.38 -6.14
CA HIS A 63 8.55 -1.98 -5.74
C HIS A 63 9.32 -2.49 -6.95
N LYS A 64 10.65 -2.41 -6.89
CA LYS A 64 11.52 -3.05 -7.88
C LYS A 64 11.93 -4.44 -7.39
N VAL A 65 11.71 -5.46 -8.22
CA VAL A 65 12.15 -6.84 -7.96
C VAL A 65 12.88 -7.35 -9.20
N GLY A 66 14.19 -7.59 -9.06
CA GLY A 66 15.06 -7.87 -10.20
C GLY A 66 15.04 -6.71 -11.21
N ASN A 67 14.64 -7.00 -12.44
CA ASN A 67 14.61 -6.03 -13.55
C ASN A 67 13.20 -5.46 -13.82
N LEU A 68 12.21 -5.81 -13.01
CA LEU A 68 10.84 -5.35 -13.17
C LEU A 68 10.39 -4.54 -11.95
N TYR A 69 9.49 -3.60 -12.22
CA TYR A 69 8.71 -2.90 -11.23
C TYR A 69 7.36 -3.59 -11.08
N TYR A 70 6.91 -3.77 -9.85
CA TYR A 70 5.64 -4.35 -9.47
C TYR A 70 4.81 -3.26 -8.81
N LEU A 71 3.59 -3.05 -9.29
CA LEU A 71 2.65 -2.07 -8.76
C LEU A 71 1.42 -2.82 -8.28
N TYR A 72 1.31 -2.97 -6.97
CA TYR A 72 0.11 -3.52 -6.32
C TYR A 72 -0.95 -2.44 -6.24
N TYR A 73 -2.21 -2.84 -6.32
CA TYR A 73 -3.33 -1.92 -6.27
C TYR A 73 -4.57 -2.60 -5.72
N SER A 74 -5.48 -1.80 -5.16
CA SER A 74 -6.74 -2.30 -4.59
C SER A 74 -7.91 -1.98 -5.51
N ILE A 75 -8.84 -2.93 -5.61
CA ILE A 75 -10.17 -2.73 -6.18
C ILE A 75 -11.18 -2.99 -5.06
N SER A 76 -12.01 -2.00 -4.75
CA SER A 76 -12.93 -2.05 -3.61
C SER A 76 -14.19 -1.23 -3.82
N THR A 77 -15.12 -1.34 -2.88
CA THR A 77 -16.31 -0.51 -2.76
C THR A 77 -16.37 0.07 -1.35
N TRP A 78 -16.60 1.38 -1.25
CA TRP A 78 -16.59 2.13 0.01
C TRP A 78 -17.42 1.46 1.11
N GLY A 79 -16.78 1.25 2.28
CA GLY A 79 -17.45 0.72 3.47
C GLY A 79 -17.78 -0.77 3.44
N THR A 80 -17.27 -1.53 2.46
CA THR A 80 -17.50 -2.98 2.34
C THR A 80 -16.20 -3.76 2.48
N GLN A 81 -16.32 -5.09 2.61
CA GLN A 81 -15.18 -6.00 2.57
C GLN A 81 -15.02 -6.65 1.19
N ASN A 82 -15.83 -6.28 0.19
CA ASN A 82 -15.77 -6.85 -1.14
C ASN A 82 -14.61 -6.22 -1.93
N SER A 83 -13.43 -6.79 -1.73
CA SER A 83 -12.17 -6.20 -2.19
C SER A 83 -11.20 -7.25 -2.68
N HIS A 84 -10.28 -6.85 -3.54
CA HIS A 84 -9.13 -7.66 -3.92
C HIS A 84 -7.92 -6.80 -4.27
N ILE A 85 -6.74 -7.39 -4.11
CA ILE A 85 -5.47 -6.77 -4.48
C ILE A 85 -5.01 -7.36 -5.82
N GLY A 86 -4.82 -6.49 -6.80
CA GLY A 86 -4.20 -6.82 -8.08
C GLY A 86 -2.73 -6.41 -8.13
N VAL A 87 -2.05 -6.82 -9.19
CA VAL A 87 -0.65 -6.44 -9.45
C VAL A 87 -0.42 -6.23 -10.94
N ALA A 88 0.32 -5.18 -11.28
CA ALA A 88 0.82 -4.91 -12.62
C ALA A 88 2.35 -4.87 -12.61
N THR A 89 2.98 -5.15 -13.75
CA THR A 89 4.44 -5.06 -13.91
C THR A 89 4.84 -4.09 -14.99
N SER A 90 6.00 -3.45 -14.83
CA SER A 90 6.59 -2.58 -15.85
C SER A 90 8.12 -2.74 -15.86
N PRO A 91 8.77 -2.67 -17.04
CA PRO A 91 10.23 -2.61 -17.12
C PRO A 91 10.80 -1.20 -16.85
N SER A 92 9.97 -0.15 -16.85
CA SER A 92 10.47 1.24 -16.90
C SER A 92 9.77 2.26 -16.00
N LEU A 93 8.65 1.90 -15.37
CA LEU A 93 7.69 2.78 -14.67
C LEU A 93 6.89 3.73 -15.57
N GLU A 94 7.26 3.88 -16.84
CA GLU A 94 6.64 4.85 -17.75
C GLU A 94 5.21 4.45 -18.17
N PRO A 95 4.33 5.42 -18.44
CA PRO A 95 3.02 5.17 -19.05
C PRO A 95 3.12 4.26 -20.30
N GLY A 96 2.15 3.38 -20.47
CA GLY A 96 2.09 2.45 -21.61
C GLY A 96 3.06 1.26 -21.54
N THR A 97 3.88 1.16 -20.49
CA THR A 97 4.79 0.01 -20.29
C THR A 97 4.29 -1.00 -19.25
N TRP A 98 3.14 -0.72 -18.64
CA TRP A 98 2.53 -1.56 -17.62
C TRP A 98 1.73 -2.71 -18.22
N THR A 99 1.92 -3.91 -17.67
CA THR A 99 1.14 -5.10 -17.97
C THR A 99 0.35 -5.49 -16.73
N ASP A 100 -0.98 -5.43 -16.81
CA ASP A 100 -1.86 -5.88 -15.72
C ASP A 100 -1.85 -7.41 -15.64
N LEU A 101 -1.49 -7.97 -14.48
CA LEU A 101 -1.50 -9.41 -14.22
C LEU A 101 -2.78 -9.86 -13.49
N GLY A 102 -3.67 -8.90 -13.18
CA GLY A 102 -4.92 -9.12 -12.49
C GLY A 102 -4.72 -9.44 -11.00
N SER A 103 -5.64 -10.22 -10.44
CA SER A 103 -5.67 -10.52 -9.01
C SER A 103 -4.44 -11.31 -8.55
N THR A 104 -3.92 -10.94 -7.38
CA THR A 104 -2.91 -11.72 -6.63
C THR A 104 -3.51 -12.97 -5.97
N GLY A 105 -4.83 -13.10 -5.90
CA GLY A 105 -5.53 -14.10 -5.08
C GLY A 105 -5.80 -13.65 -3.65
N VAL A 106 -5.29 -12.49 -3.22
CA VAL A 106 -5.68 -11.84 -1.96
C VAL A 106 -6.99 -11.10 -2.17
N ALA A 107 -8.05 -11.59 -1.54
CA ALA A 107 -9.39 -11.07 -1.68
C ALA A 107 -10.20 -11.24 -0.40
N SER A 108 -11.22 -10.41 -0.24
CA SER A 108 -12.19 -10.47 0.84
C SER A 108 -13.61 -10.29 0.30
N ARG A 109 -14.59 -10.67 1.13
CA ARG A 109 -16.00 -10.48 0.88
C ARG A 109 -16.69 -10.11 2.19
N ASP A 110 -17.93 -9.69 2.12
CA ASP A 110 -18.71 -9.41 3.34
C ASP A 110 -18.71 -10.62 4.29
N GLY A 111 -18.40 -10.36 5.56
CA GLY A 111 -18.20 -11.38 6.59
C GLY A 111 -16.78 -11.94 6.70
N SER A 112 -15.84 -11.52 5.84
CA SER A 112 -14.42 -11.81 6.03
C SER A 112 -13.90 -11.21 7.34
N ARG A 113 -12.74 -11.69 7.81
CA ARG A 113 -12.08 -11.11 9.00
C ARG A 113 -11.35 -9.79 8.71
N TYR A 114 -11.09 -9.51 7.45
CA TYR A 114 -10.31 -8.36 6.97
C TYR A 114 -10.91 -7.78 5.70
N ASN A 115 -10.46 -6.58 5.36
CA ASN A 115 -10.63 -5.99 4.04
C ASN A 115 -9.32 -6.11 3.24
N ALA A 116 -9.37 -6.69 2.04
CA ALA A 116 -8.21 -6.92 1.18
C ALA A 116 -7.91 -5.69 0.31
N ILE A 117 -7.42 -4.63 0.95
CA ILE A 117 -6.92 -3.40 0.32
C ILE A 117 -5.59 -2.98 0.94
N ASP A 118 -4.98 -1.91 0.42
CA ASP A 118 -3.77 -1.27 0.93
C ASP A 118 -2.57 -2.23 1.02
N GLY A 119 -2.32 -2.95 -0.08
CA GLY A 119 -1.24 -3.93 -0.15
C GLY A 119 0.13 -3.27 -0.21
N ASN A 120 1.03 -3.69 0.68
CA ASN A 120 2.44 -3.35 0.69
C ASN A 120 3.32 -4.58 0.45
N LEU A 121 4.20 -4.54 -0.55
CA LEU A 121 5.17 -5.61 -0.81
C LEU A 121 6.39 -5.48 0.10
N PHE A 122 6.69 -6.55 0.81
CA PHE A 122 7.92 -6.68 1.59
C PHE A 122 8.76 -7.84 1.09
N GLN A 123 10.02 -7.56 0.73
CA GLN A 123 11.04 -8.58 0.46
C GLN A 123 11.94 -8.72 1.69
N ASP A 124 12.01 -9.92 2.25
CA ASP A 124 12.93 -10.18 3.36
C ASP A 124 14.34 -10.55 2.88
N GLY A 125 15.32 -10.52 3.79
CA GLY A 125 16.72 -10.81 3.51
C GLY A 125 17.01 -12.26 3.06
N ASP A 126 16.07 -13.18 3.26
CA ASP A 126 16.13 -14.55 2.71
C ASP A 126 15.59 -14.65 1.28
N GLY A 127 15.11 -13.54 0.70
CA GLY A 127 14.52 -13.48 -0.64
C GLY A 127 13.04 -13.88 -0.70
N SER A 128 12.41 -14.17 0.44
CA SER A 128 10.96 -14.40 0.51
C SER A 128 10.19 -13.09 0.37
N PHE A 129 8.99 -13.20 -0.22
CA PHE A 129 8.08 -12.07 -0.39
C PHE A 129 6.84 -12.24 0.47
N LEU A 130 6.43 -11.15 1.11
CA LEU A 130 5.23 -11.03 1.92
C LEU A 130 4.41 -9.86 1.39
N LEU A 131 3.09 -10.05 1.29
CA LEU A 131 2.15 -8.95 1.09
C LEU A 131 1.52 -8.62 2.44
N THR A 132 1.77 -7.41 2.93
CA THR A 132 1.10 -6.86 4.11
C THR A 132 -0.07 -6.00 3.66
N PHE A 133 -1.25 -6.14 4.24
CA PHE A 133 -2.45 -5.47 3.75
C PHE A 133 -3.51 -5.32 4.84
N GLY A 134 -4.51 -4.47 4.63
CA GLY A 134 -5.65 -4.38 5.54
C GLY A 134 -6.11 -2.95 5.79
N SER A 135 -7.41 -2.83 6.07
CA SER A 135 -8.06 -1.59 6.47
C SER A 135 -9.32 -1.94 7.27
N PHE A 136 -9.43 -1.47 8.52
CA PHE A 136 -10.50 -1.77 9.48
C PHE A 136 -10.69 -3.28 9.79
N TRP A 137 -11.80 -3.65 10.44
CA TRP A 137 -12.13 -5.03 10.87
C TRP A 137 -10.99 -5.66 11.69
N GLY A 138 -10.47 -6.82 11.26
CA GLY A 138 -9.31 -7.45 11.89
C GLY A 138 -7.98 -6.72 11.65
N ASN A 139 -8.01 -5.51 11.08
CA ASN A 139 -6.86 -4.65 10.81
C ASN A 139 -5.86 -5.28 9.84
N THR A 140 -4.59 -5.41 10.25
CA THR A 140 -3.48 -5.70 9.34
C THR A 140 -3.22 -7.20 9.25
N TYR A 141 -3.22 -7.71 8.03
CA TYR A 141 -2.90 -9.09 7.70
C TYR A 141 -1.65 -9.16 6.83
N GLN A 142 -1.05 -10.35 6.82
CA GLN A 142 0.09 -10.65 5.98
C GLN A 142 -0.08 -12.03 5.34
N VAL A 143 0.39 -12.18 4.11
CA VAL A 143 0.39 -13.45 3.39
C VAL A 143 1.69 -13.62 2.59
N PRO A 144 2.28 -14.83 2.54
CA PRO A 144 3.40 -15.09 1.64
C PRO A 144 2.97 -14.96 0.18
N LEU A 145 3.88 -14.46 -0.66
CA LEU A 145 3.72 -14.46 -2.11
C LEU A 145 4.61 -15.51 -2.76
N THR A 146 4.36 -15.79 -4.04
CA THR A 146 5.23 -16.60 -4.89
C THR A 146 6.62 -15.97 -5.01
N SER A 147 7.64 -16.79 -5.28
CA SER A 147 9.03 -16.36 -5.48
C SER A 147 9.62 -17.16 -6.67
N PRO A 148 10.47 -16.56 -7.53
CA PRO A 148 11.04 -15.21 -7.45
C PRO A 148 10.11 -14.09 -7.93
N GLU A 149 8.95 -14.42 -8.49
CA GLU A 149 7.97 -13.46 -9.00
C GLU A 149 6.81 -13.32 -7.99
N PRO A 150 6.69 -12.21 -7.25
CA PRO A 150 5.69 -12.03 -6.18
C PRO A 150 4.28 -11.71 -6.70
N THR A 151 3.76 -12.47 -7.67
CA THR A 151 2.49 -12.13 -8.32
C THR A 151 1.26 -12.78 -7.69
N ARG A 152 1.43 -13.86 -6.91
CA ARG A 152 0.30 -14.59 -6.30
C ARG A 152 0.50 -14.92 -4.83
N ALA A 153 -0.60 -14.96 -4.07
CA ALA A 153 -0.62 -15.48 -2.71
C ALA A 153 -0.20 -16.96 -2.70
N ASN A 154 0.66 -17.31 -1.74
CA ASN A 154 1.22 -18.64 -1.54
C ASN A 154 1.01 -19.09 -0.09
N GLY A 155 -0.25 -19.08 0.35
CA GLY A 155 -0.63 -19.47 1.71
C GLY A 155 -1.90 -18.78 2.18
N ASN A 156 -2.18 -18.91 3.48
CA ASN A 156 -3.31 -18.27 4.12
C ASN A 156 -2.87 -16.96 4.79
N PRO A 157 -3.65 -15.87 4.67
CA PRO A 157 -3.40 -14.66 5.43
C PRO A 157 -3.49 -14.86 6.94
N TYR A 158 -2.59 -14.24 7.69
CA TYR A 158 -2.56 -14.21 9.15
C TYR A 158 -2.48 -12.78 9.67
N ASN A 159 -3.07 -12.53 10.83
CA ASN A 159 -3.13 -11.20 11.42
C ASN A 159 -1.79 -10.85 12.09
N ILE A 160 -1.27 -9.66 11.82
CA ILE A 160 0.00 -9.18 12.39
C ILE A 160 -0.15 -7.93 13.23
N GLN A 161 -1.21 -7.15 13.05
CA GLN A 161 -1.54 -6.02 13.92
C GLN A 161 -3.04 -5.98 14.13
N PHE A 162 -3.45 -5.74 15.38
CA PHE A 162 -4.84 -5.60 15.76
C PHE A 162 -4.97 -4.57 16.86
N ASN A 163 -5.89 -3.66 16.65
CA ASN A 163 -6.34 -2.74 17.64
C ASN A 163 -7.59 -3.33 18.30
N SER A 164 -7.48 -3.72 19.57
CA SER A 164 -8.57 -4.32 20.35
C SER A 164 -9.65 -3.30 20.74
N THR A 165 -9.41 -2.01 20.54
CA THR A 165 -10.38 -0.94 20.84
C THR A 165 -11.54 -0.91 19.83
N GLY A 166 -12.70 -0.43 20.28
CA GLY A 166 -13.97 -0.63 19.55
C GLY A 166 -14.09 0.02 18.17
N SER A 167 -13.23 0.98 17.80
CA SER A 167 -13.26 1.59 16.46
C SER A 167 -12.48 0.78 15.42
N GLN A 168 -11.49 -0.01 15.87
CA GLN A 168 -10.58 -0.80 15.01
C GLN A 168 -10.10 -0.03 13.77
N SER A 169 -9.88 1.27 13.93
CA SER A 169 -9.51 2.16 12.83
C SER A 169 -8.01 2.04 12.61
N SER A 170 -7.61 1.02 11.83
CA SER A 170 -6.24 0.83 11.35
C SER A 170 -6.26 0.48 9.86
N GLU A 171 -5.46 1.17 9.05
CA GLU A 171 -5.36 0.98 7.59
C GLU A 171 -3.98 1.39 7.04
N GLY A 172 -3.75 1.20 5.74
CA GLY A 172 -2.52 1.63 5.07
C GLY A 172 -1.24 1.05 5.67
N PRO A 173 -1.12 -0.28 5.89
CA PRO A 173 0.06 -0.84 6.51
C PRO A 173 1.28 -0.73 5.60
N TYR A 174 2.44 -0.40 6.16
CA TYR A 174 3.71 -0.35 5.45
C TYR A 174 4.80 -1.02 6.29
N LEU A 175 5.31 -2.15 5.81
CA LEU A 175 6.36 -2.93 6.46
C LEU A 175 7.68 -2.72 5.73
N PHE A 176 8.69 -2.28 6.46
CA PHE A 176 10.06 -2.29 5.94
C PHE A 176 11.06 -2.72 6.99
N LYS A 177 12.26 -3.06 6.51
CA LYS A 177 13.38 -3.50 7.35
C LYS A 177 14.50 -2.49 7.28
N PHE A 178 15.06 -2.14 8.43
CA PHE A 178 16.25 -1.30 8.53
C PHE A 178 17.22 -1.90 9.55
N GLY A 179 18.39 -2.33 9.06
CA GLY A 179 19.30 -3.17 9.83
C GLY A 179 18.65 -4.51 10.19
N GLU A 180 18.66 -4.85 11.47
CA GLU A 180 18.06 -6.09 11.99
C GLU A 180 16.59 -5.93 12.41
N TRP A 181 16.03 -4.72 12.28
CA TRP A 181 14.71 -4.38 12.79
C TRP A 181 13.66 -4.29 11.69
N TYR A 182 12.47 -4.78 12.00
CA TYR A 182 11.25 -4.65 11.21
C TYR A 182 10.40 -3.54 11.80
N TYR A 183 9.97 -2.62 10.94
CA TYR A 183 9.12 -1.49 11.28
C TYR A 183 7.80 -1.65 10.56
N LEU A 184 6.72 -1.83 11.32
CA LEU A 184 5.37 -1.78 10.80
C LEU A 184 4.79 -0.40 11.10
N PHE A 185 4.44 0.32 10.03
CA PHE A 185 3.65 1.53 10.10
C PHE A 185 2.21 1.23 9.70
N TRP A 186 1.26 1.95 10.28
CA TRP A 186 -0.13 1.97 9.83
C TRP A 186 -0.75 3.31 10.23
N SER A 187 -1.80 3.70 9.54
CA SER A 187 -2.61 4.84 9.93
C SER A 187 -3.71 4.39 10.88
N SER A 188 -3.97 5.17 11.93
CA SER A 188 -5.08 4.94 12.85
C SER A 188 -5.96 6.17 13.03
N GLY A 189 -7.25 5.97 13.25
CA GLY A 189 -8.25 7.04 13.41
C GLY A 189 -9.16 7.21 12.20
N GLN A 190 -10.02 8.22 12.26
CA GLN A 190 -11.00 8.48 11.21
C GLN A 190 -10.32 9.18 10.02
N CYS A 191 -10.23 8.47 8.89
CA CYS A 191 -9.89 9.09 7.61
C CYS A 191 -11.03 10.01 7.16
N CYS A 192 -10.66 10.95 6.28
CA CYS A 192 -11.59 11.54 5.33
C CYS A 192 -12.61 12.54 5.93
N LYS A 193 -13.34 13.24 5.05
CA LYS A 193 -14.44 14.18 5.40
C LYS A 193 -14.09 15.30 6.40
N TYR A 194 -12.82 15.70 6.54
CA TYR A 194 -12.43 16.76 7.50
C TYR A 194 -13.08 18.12 7.25
N ASP A 195 -13.61 18.33 6.06
CA ASP A 195 -14.38 19.50 5.64
C ASP A 195 -15.82 19.49 6.18
N THR A 196 -16.41 18.31 6.40
CA THR A 196 -17.79 18.17 6.89
C THR A 196 -17.91 17.60 8.30
N GLU A 197 -16.98 16.72 8.71
CA GLU A 197 -17.01 15.98 9.97
C GLU A 197 -15.59 15.86 10.52
N ARG A 198 -15.19 16.78 11.41
CA ARG A 198 -13.89 16.69 12.08
C ARG A 198 -13.94 15.62 13.19
N PRO A 199 -12.93 14.74 13.27
CA PRO A 199 -12.86 13.74 14.34
C PRO A 199 -12.72 14.40 15.71
N ARG A 200 -13.12 13.67 16.76
CA ARG A 200 -12.87 14.09 18.14
C ARG A 200 -11.37 14.05 18.43
N GLN A 201 -10.96 14.79 19.45
CA GLN A 201 -9.58 14.72 19.94
C GLN A 201 -9.21 13.27 20.30
N GLY A 202 -8.12 12.75 19.73
CA GLY A 202 -7.65 11.38 19.85
C GLY A 202 -8.10 10.45 18.70
N GLU A 203 -9.14 10.82 17.97
CA GLU A 203 -9.67 10.06 16.81
C GLU A 203 -9.13 10.59 15.47
N GLU A 204 -8.23 11.59 15.50
CA GLU A 204 -7.56 12.07 14.30
C GLU A 204 -6.76 10.96 13.63
N TYR A 205 -6.67 11.07 12.30
CA TYR A 205 -5.81 10.21 11.50
C TYR A 205 -4.34 10.49 11.82
N LYS A 206 -3.67 9.47 12.34
CA LYS A 206 -2.31 9.54 12.84
C LYS A 206 -1.53 8.32 12.38
N ILE A 207 -0.23 8.50 12.20
CA ILE A 207 0.68 7.41 11.86
C ILE A 207 1.13 6.75 13.16
N MET A 208 0.94 5.44 13.23
CA MET A 208 1.40 4.58 14.29
C MET A 208 2.63 3.80 13.81
N CYS A 209 3.46 3.33 14.74
CA CYS A 209 4.63 2.53 14.43
C CYS A 209 4.86 1.50 15.53
N SER A 210 5.20 0.27 15.13
CA SER A 210 5.72 -0.75 16.01
C SER A 210 7.01 -1.33 15.43
N VAL A 211 7.92 -1.71 16.32
CA VAL A 211 9.29 -2.16 15.98
C VAL A 211 9.58 -3.50 16.65
N THR A 212 10.16 -4.43 15.91
CA THR A 212 10.55 -5.75 16.40
C THR A 212 11.80 -6.26 15.70
N PHE A 213 12.53 -7.17 16.34
CA PHE A 213 13.60 -7.95 15.70
C PHE A 213 13.10 -9.30 15.16
N LEU A 214 11.83 -9.64 15.44
CA LEU A 214 11.22 -10.91 15.06
C LEU A 214 10.32 -10.74 13.82
N LYS A 215 10.62 -11.49 12.77
CA LYS A 215 9.91 -11.46 11.47
C LYS A 215 8.40 -11.71 11.57
N TYR A 216 7.94 -12.54 12.51
CA TYR A 216 6.54 -13.00 12.62
C TYR A 216 5.87 -12.58 13.93
N SER A 217 6.27 -11.44 14.49
CA SER A 217 5.63 -10.92 15.70
C SER A 217 4.21 -10.45 15.42
N TYR A 218 3.36 -10.69 16.40
CA TYR A 218 2.13 -9.93 16.57
C TYR A 218 2.48 -8.55 17.14
N PHE A 219 1.97 -7.51 16.51
CA PHE A 219 2.04 -6.12 16.97
C PHE A 219 0.70 -5.77 17.61
N SER A 220 0.62 -5.81 18.93
CA SER A 220 -0.58 -5.40 19.69
C SER A 220 -0.42 -3.98 20.20
N ASP A 221 -1.47 -3.18 20.09
CA ASP A 221 -1.56 -1.83 20.66
C ASP A 221 -1.89 -1.81 22.18
N ASP A 222 -1.70 -2.93 22.88
CA ASP A 222 -1.92 -3.02 24.33
C ASP A 222 -0.76 -2.35 25.10
N SER A 223 -0.73 -1.01 25.08
CA SER A 223 0.05 -0.18 26.01
C SER A 223 -0.72 1.06 26.45
#